data_AF-A0A0M8YEC3-F1
#
_entry.id   AF-A0A0M8YEC3-F1
#
_cell.length_a   1.000
_cell.length_b   1.000
_cell.length_c   1.000
_cell.angle_alpha   90.00
_cell.angle_beta   90.00
_cell.angle_gamma   90.00
#
_symmetry.space_group_name_H-M   'P 1'
#
loop_
_entity.id
_entity.type
_entity.pdbx_description
1 polymer ?
#
loop_
_entity_poly.entity_id
_entity_poly.type
_entity_poly.pdbx_seq_one_letter_code
_entity_poly.pdbx_strand_id
1 'polypeptide(L)'
;MDLSSLMFPLLLVLLAVPLFLSARKQKRAVAEQQALLNSLEPGDRVMTTSGLYATVAGVNDDDNTIELEIADGVITTWLRQAIREKVVVDTETDAVVDDVEDVEDVVDETADAERAQQESKK
;
A
#
# COMPACT_ATOMS: atom_id res chain seq x y z
N MET A 1 4.72 -30.87 -34.68
CA MET A 1 4.82 -30.16 -33.39
C MET A 1 3.50 -30.40 -32.69
N ASP A 2 3.50 -31.24 -31.67
CA ASP A 2 2.27 -31.64 -30.99
C ASP A 2 1.68 -30.44 -30.23
N LEU A 3 0.39 -30.19 -30.40
CA LEU A 3 -0.32 -29.05 -29.79
C LEU A 3 -0.19 -29.06 -28.25
N SER A 4 -0.09 -30.25 -27.66
CA SER A 4 0.16 -30.48 -26.24
C SER A 4 1.53 -29.94 -25.76
N SER A 5 2.55 -29.95 -26.64
CA SER A 5 3.87 -29.41 -26.33
C SER A 5 3.90 -27.87 -26.29
N LEU A 6 2.92 -27.20 -26.90
CA LEU A 6 2.78 -25.74 -26.88
C LEU A 6 1.82 -25.27 -25.76
N MET A 7 0.84 -26.10 -25.38
CA MET A 7 -0.09 -25.78 -24.30
C MET A 7 0.57 -25.72 -22.91
N PHE A 8 1.51 -26.61 -22.61
CA PHE A 8 2.23 -26.60 -21.33
C PHE A 8 3.03 -25.31 -21.07
N PRO A 9 3.89 -24.81 -21.99
CA PRO A 9 4.57 -23.54 -21.79
C PRO A 9 3.61 -22.34 -21.80
N LEU A 10 2.52 -22.38 -22.58
CA LEU A 10 1.52 -21.31 -22.61
C LEU A 10 0.76 -21.19 -21.27
N LEU A 11 0.39 -22.33 -20.67
CA LEU A 11 -0.22 -22.38 -19.33
C LEU A 11 0.72 -21.82 -18.26
N LEU A 12 2.02 -22.16 -18.33
CA LEU A 12 3.02 -21.64 -17.40
C LEU A 12 3.16 -20.12 -17.49
N VAL A 13 3.18 -19.56 -18.69
CA VAL A 13 3.24 -18.10 -18.89
C VAL A 13 1.97 -17.43 -18.36
N LEU A 14 0.79 -18.00 -18.66
CA LEU A 14 -0.50 -17.48 -18.19
C LEU A 14 -0.56 -17.39 -16.66
N LEU A 15 0.03 -18.35 -15.94
CA LEU A 15 0.08 -18.36 -14.48
C LEU A 15 1.24 -17.53 -13.92
N ALA A 16 2.41 -17.55 -14.56
CA ALA A 16 3.61 -16.89 -14.06
C ALA A 16 3.55 -15.36 -14.20
N VAL A 17 2.99 -14.84 -15.30
CA VAL A 17 2.93 -13.39 -15.57
C VAL A 17 2.17 -12.59 -14.49
N PRO A 18 0.90 -12.91 -14.15
CA PRO A 18 0.17 -12.16 -13.13
C PRO A 18 0.79 -12.31 -11.74
N LEU A 19 1.34 -13.49 -11.39
CA LEU A 19 2.03 -13.70 -10.12
C LEU A 19 3.31 -12.87 -10.02
N PHE A 20 4.09 -12.79 -11.10
CA PHE A 20 5.31 -11.99 -11.14
C PHE A 20 5.03 -10.50 -11.01
N LEU A 21 4.01 -10.01 -11.73
CA LEU A 21 3.58 -8.61 -11.64
C LEU A 21 3.04 -8.28 -10.25
N SER A 22 2.22 -9.15 -9.66
CA SER A 22 1.66 -8.97 -8.31
C SER A 22 2.75 -8.97 -7.24
N ALA A 23 3.68 -9.93 -7.28
CA ALA A 23 4.80 -9.99 -6.34
C ALA A 23 5.69 -8.74 -6.43
N ARG A 24 5.89 -8.18 -7.63
CA ARG A 24 6.61 -6.91 -7.80
C ARG A 24 5.85 -5.73 -7.19
N LYS A 25 4.53 -5.65 -7.38
CA LYS A 25 3.69 -4.61 -6.77
C LYS A 25 3.68 -4.69 -5.25
N GLN A 26 3.51 -5.88 -4.69
CA GLN A 26 3.55 -6.11 -3.24
C GLN A 26 4.88 -5.70 -2.62
N LYS A 27 6.01 -6.05 -3.26
CA LYS A 27 7.34 -5.65 -2.79
C LYS A 27 7.52 -4.13 -2.75
N ARG A 28 6.97 -3.41 -3.73
CA ARG A 28 7.03 -1.94 -3.77
C ARG A 28 6.22 -1.31 -2.65
N ALA A 29 4.97 -1.72 -2.47
CA ALA A 29 4.11 -1.20 -1.40
C ALA A 29 4.72 -1.41 0.00
N VAL A 30 5.31 -2.57 0.25
CA VAL A 30 6.00 -2.85 1.53
C VAL A 30 7.24 -1.97 1.71
N ALA A 31 8.00 -1.73 0.64
CA ALA A 31 9.18 -0.86 0.69
C ALA A 31 8.81 0.61 0.92
N GLU A 32 7.74 1.09 0.28
CA GLU A 32 7.20 2.43 0.46
C GLU A 32 6.71 2.64 1.90
N GLN A 33 5.95 1.67 2.45
CA GLN A 33 5.52 1.73 3.84
C GLN A 33 6.72 1.75 4.81
N GLN A 34 7.73 0.92 4.58
CA GLN A 34 8.95 0.93 5.39
C GLN A 34 9.69 2.26 5.28
N ALA A 35 9.76 2.86 4.10
CA ALA A 35 10.38 4.17 3.89
C ALA A 35 9.65 5.26 4.69
N LEU A 36 8.31 5.27 4.67
CA LEU A 36 7.51 6.18 5.49
C LEU A 36 7.85 6.00 6.98
N LEU A 37 7.77 4.77 7.49
CA LEU A 37 8.00 4.47 8.90
C LEU A 37 9.43 4.83 9.37
N ASN A 38 10.41 4.73 8.48
CA ASN A 38 11.80 5.12 8.73
C ASN A 38 12.03 6.64 8.64
N SER A 39 11.14 7.37 7.96
CA SER A 39 11.22 8.83 7.81
C SER A 39 10.60 9.61 8.98
N LEU A 40 10.02 8.91 9.95
CA LEU A 40 9.36 9.52 11.10
C LEU A 40 10.39 10.03 12.11
N GLU A 41 10.27 11.31 12.43
CA GLU A 41 11.12 12.00 13.39
C GLU A 41 10.27 12.65 14.50
N PRO A 42 10.83 12.85 15.72
CA PRO A 42 10.15 13.61 16.76
C PRO A 42 9.73 15.00 16.28
N GLY A 43 8.47 15.36 16.52
CA GLY A 43 7.84 16.58 16.02
C GLY A 43 6.97 16.41 14.79
N ASP A 44 7.06 15.26 14.09
CA ASP A 44 6.22 14.98 12.94
C ASP A 44 4.75 14.82 13.34
N ARG A 45 3.86 15.39 12.52
CA ARG A 45 2.42 15.12 12.62
C ARG A 45 2.08 13.89 11.81
N VAL A 46 1.31 12.98 12.39
CA VAL A 46 0.98 11.69 11.76
C VAL A 46 -0.50 11.35 11.93
N MET A 47 -1.03 10.56 11.02
CA MET A 47 -2.33 9.90 11.18
C MET A 47 -2.11 8.39 11.32
N THR A 48 -2.73 7.80 12.34
CA THR A 48 -2.73 6.35 12.52
C THR A 48 -3.73 5.67 11.59
N THR A 49 -3.64 4.34 11.46
CA THR A 49 -4.60 3.55 10.68
C THR A 49 -6.03 3.61 11.22
N SER A 50 -6.23 3.96 12.49
CA SER A 50 -7.55 4.17 13.09
C SER A 50 -8.10 5.58 12.88
N GLY A 51 -7.35 6.47 12.23
CA GLY A 51 -7.73 7.87 12.02
C GLY A 51 -7.40 8.81 13.18
N LEU A 52 -6.56 8.38 14.13
CA LEU A 52 -6.07 9.26 15.20
C LEU A 52 -4.96 10.14 14.64
N TYR A 53 -5.09 11.45 14.84
CA TYR A 53 -4.00 12.38 14.60
C TYR A 53 -3.20 12.58 15.87
N ALA A 54 -1.88 12.50 15.75
CA ALA A 54 -0.96 12.69 16.87
C ALA A 54 0.34 13.33 16.39
N THR A 55 1.15 13.75 17.35
CA THR A 55 2.53 14.23 17.10
C THR A 55 3.50 13.19 17.62
N VAL A 56 4.56 12.91 16.87
CA VAL A 56 5.62 12.00 17.32
C VAL A 56 6.39 12.66 18.47
N ALA A 57 6.32 12.09 19.66
CA ALA A 57 7.08 12.53 20.83
C ALA A 57 8.47 11.87 20.88
N GLY A 58 8.57 10.63 20.40
CA GLY A 58 9.79 9.84 20.48
C GLY A 58 9.73 8.60 19.59
N VAL A 59 10.89 8.10 19.21
CA VAL A 59 11.04 6.94 18.32
C VAL A 59 11.96 5.94 19.02
N ASN A 60 11.50 4.69 19.17
CA ASN A 60 12.28 3.61 19.78
C ASN A 60 12.53 2.51 18.73
N ASP A 61 13.78 2.44 18.27
CA ASP A 61 14.21 1.50 17.22
C ASP A 61 14.40 0.07 17.76
N ASP A 62 14.72 -0.11 19.05
CA ASP A 62 15.00 -1.42 19.64
C ASP A 62 13.72 -2.28 19.72
N ASP A 63 12.59 -1.66 20.06
CA ASP A 63 11.31 -2.35 20.28
C ASP A 63 10.32 -2.17 19.11
N ASN A 64 10.71 -1.48 18.03
CA ASN A 64 9.84 -1.12 16.91
C ASN A 64 8.56 -0.36 17.36
N THR A 65 8.72 0.51 18.37
CA THR A 65 7.65 1.32 18.94
C THR A 65 7.86 2.80 18.69
N ILE A 66 6.78 3.56 18.78
CA ILE A 66 6.76 5.02 18.62
C ILE A 66 5.92 5.63 19.74
N GLU A 67 6.39 6.74 20.28
CA GLU A 67 5.67 7.51 21.29
C GLU A 67 4.89 8.62 20.58
N LEU A 68 3.58 8.65 20.82
CA LEU A 68 2.66 9.60 20.21
C LEU A 68 2.02 10.46 21.30
N GLU A 69 2.12 11.78 21.11
CA GLU A 69 1.42 12.78 21.90
C GLU A 69 0.07 13.10 21.25
N ILE A 70 -1.01 12.87 22.01
CA ILE A 70 -2.41 13.05 21.54
C ILE A 70 -3.06 14.32 22.12
N ALA A 71 -2.52 14.82 23.22
CA ALA A 71 -2.91 16.04 23.92
C ALA A 71 -1.73 16.49 24.78
N ASP A 72 -1.77 17.72 25.28
CA ASP A 72 -0.70 18.32 26.09
C ASP A 72 -0.29 17.40 27.26
N GLY A 73 0.92 16.85 27.16
CA GLY A 73 1.50 15.94 28.16
C GLY A 73 0.93 14.52 28.18
N VAL A 74 0.08 14.14 27.21
CA VAL A 74 -0.49 12.79 27.10
C VAL A 74 0.26 12.01 26.02
N ILE A 75 1.25 11.24 26.45
CA ILE A 75 2.10 10.40 25.59
C ILE A 75 1.65 8.94 25.70
N THR A 76 1.52 8.28 24.56
CA THR A 76 1.12 6.87 24.46
C THR A 76 2.08 6.12 23.55
N THR A 77 2.36 4.85 23.87
CA THR A 77 3.27 4.01 23.08
C THR A 77 2.48 3.15 22.11
N TRP A 78 2.85 3.20 20.84
CA TRP A 78 2.24 2.45 19.75
C TRP A 78 3.29 1.64 18.99
N LEU A 79 2.85 0.63 18.26
CA LEU A 79 3.70 -0.01 17.25
C LEU A 79 3.95 1.00 16.13
N ARG A 80 5.18 1.02 15.59
CA ARG A 80 5.50 1.88 14.44
C ARG A 80 4.57 1.62 13.26
N GLN A 81 4.17 0.38 13.07
CA GLN A 81 3.22 -0.04 12.02
C GLN A 81 1.81 0.54 12.17
N ALA A 82 1.47 1.16 13.31
CA ALA A 82 0.18 1.82 13.49
C ALA A 82 0.08 3.14 12.71
N ILE A 83 1.21 3.69 12.25
CA ILE A 83 1.23 4.93 11.45
C ILE A 83 0.86 4.62 10.00
N ARG A 84 -0.11 5.38 9.49
CA ARG A 84 -0.59 5.26 8.11
C ARG A 84 0.11 6.28 7.21
N GLU A 85 0.19 7.53 7.63
CA GLU A 85 0.76 8.61 6.83
C GLU A 85 1.36 9.71 7.73
N LYS A 86 2.32 10.44 7.17
CA LYS A 86 2.91 11.65 7.73
C LYS A 86 2.17 12.85 7.15
N VAL A 87 1.61 13.68 8.02
CA VAL A 87 0.82 14.85 7.64
C VAL A 87 1.77 16.04 7.52
N VAL A 88 2.01 16.50 6.29
CA VAL A 88 2.78 17.72 6.03
C VAL A 88 1.83 18.91 6.13
N VAL A 89 2.07 19.80 7.09
CA VAL A 89 1.29 21.03 7.24
C VAL A 89 2.06 22.18 6.59
N ASP A 90 1.75 22.47 5.32
CA ASP A 90 2.26 23.66 4.65
C ASP A 90 1.64 24.92 5.27
N THR A 91 2.47 25.74 5.90
CA THR A 91 2.04 26.81 6.82
C THR A 91 1.45 28.06 6.12
N GLU A 92 0.99 27.96 4.87
CA GLU A 92 0.37 29.08 4.14
C GLU A 92 -1.08 28.83 3.68
N THR A 93 -1.65 27.65 3.89
CA THR A 93 -3.08 27.43 3.68
C THR A 93 -3.54 26.36 4.66
N ASP A 94 -4.63 26.62 5.37
CA ASP A 94 -5.33 25.68 6.26
C ASP A 94 -6.00 24.55 5.44
N ALA A 95 -5.21 23.87 4.62
CA ALA A 95 -5.60 22.76 3.77
C ALA A 95 -4.69 21.57 4.09
N VAL A 96 -5.29 20.52 4.65
CA VAL A 96 -4.66 19.21 4.79
C VAL A 96 -4.37 18.70 3.38
N VAL A 97 -3.11 18.77 2.95
CA VAL A 97 -2.66 18.13 1.72
C VAL A 97 -2.40 16.67 2.08
N ASP A 98 -3.38 15.82 1.78
CA ASP A 98 -3.18 14.37 1.70
C ASP A 98 -2.29 14.16 0.48
N ASP A 99 -1.03 13.80 0.69
CA ASP A 99 -0.07 13.54 -0.39
C ASP A 99 -0.40 12.17 -1.00
N VAL A 100 -1.49 12.16 -1.77
CA VAL A 100 -1.80 11.13 -2.76
C VAL A 100 -1.14 11.57 -4.05
N GLU A 101 0.09 11.09 -4.29
CA GLU A 101 0.52 10.89 -5.68
C GLU A 101 -0.46 9.90 -6.32
N ASP A 102 -1.36 10.51 -7.08
CA ASP A 102 -2.37 9.93 -7.94
C ASP A 102 -1.78 8.78 -8.78
N VAL A 103 -2.22 7.57 -8.48
CA VAL A 103 -2.20 6.47 -9.47
C VAL A 103 -3.63 5.95 -9.58
N GLU A 104 -4.55 6.82 -9.96
CA GLU A 104 -5.57 6.41 -10.92
C GLU A 104 -4.85 5.97 -12.21
N ASP A 105 -4.58 4.67 -12.36
CA ASP A 105 -4.42 4.11 -13.70
C ASP A 105 -4.97 2.67 -13.80
N VAL A 106 -6.09 2.63 -14.54
CA VAL A 106 -6.71 1.50 -15.26
C VAL A 106 -7.48 0.45 -14.45
N VAL A 107 -8.74 0.79 -14.15
CA VAL A 107 -9.86 -0.16 -14.32
C VAL A 107 -10.26 -0.18 -15.80
N ASP A 108 -9.68 -1.11 -16.56
CA ASP A 108 -10.15 -1.65 -17.85
C ASP A 108 -9.14 -2.76 -18.22
N GLU A 109 -9.43 -3.97 -18.65
CA GLU A 109 -10.53 -4.52 -19.41
C GLU A 109 -10.32 -6.05 -19.35
N THR A 110 -11.36 -6.84 -19.07
CA THR A 110 -11.60 -8.23 -19.53
C THR A 110 -12.63 -8.92 -18.63
N ALA A 111 -13.84 -8.38 -18.66
CA ALA A 111 -15.05 -9.06 -18.19
C ALA A 111 -15.82 -9.75 -19.34
N ASP A 112 -15.17 -10.07 -20.47
CA ASP A 112 -15.88 -10.55 -21.68
C ASP A 112 -15.32 -11.87 -22.27
N ALA A 113 -15.07 -12.87 -21.43
CA ALA A 113 -14.71 -14.21 -21.87
C ALA A 113 -15.68 -15.32 -21.43
N GLU A 114 -16.91 -14.99 -20.99
CA GLU A 114 -17.89 -15.98 -20.50
C GLU A 114 -19.10 -16.23 -21.42
N ARG A 115 -19.19 -15.62 -22.61
CA ARG A 115 -20.36 -15.79 -23.51
C ARG A 115 -20.20 -16.68 -24.75
N ALA A 116 -19.06 -17.33 -24.97
CA ALA A 116 -18.85 -18.17 -26.15
C ALA A 116 -19.10 -19.68 -25.97
N GLN A 117 -19.61 -20.15 -24.83
CA GLN A 117 -19.83 -21.59 -24.57
C GLN A 117 -21.30 -22.08 -24.65
N GLN A 118 -22.23 -21.29 -25.20
CA GLN A 118 -23.64 -21.69 -25.34
C GLN A 118 -24.19 -21.63 -26.77
N GLU A 119 -23.48 -22.13 -27.80
CA GLU A 119 -24.15 -22.40 -29.10
C GLU A 119 -23.83 -23.75 -29.77
N SER A 120 -22.83 -24.51 -29.34
CA SER A 120 -22.54 -25.81 -29.99
C SER A 120 -23.14 -27.03 -29.26
N LYS A 121 -24.35 -26.89 -28.70
CA LYS A 121 -25.20 -28.03 -28.35
C LYS A 121 -26.49 -27.98 -29.16
N LYS A 122 -26.37 -28.25 -30.46
CA LYS A 122 -27.40 -28.88 -31.27
C LYS A 122 -26.77 -29.66 -32.41
#